data_AF-A0AAW9L7G0-F1
#
_entry.id   AF-A0AAW9L7G0-F1
#
_cell.length_a   1.000
_cell.length_b   1.000
_cell.length_c   1.000
_cell.angle_alpha   90.00
_cell.angle_beta   90.00
_cell.angle_gamma   90.00
#
_symmetry.space_group_name_H-M   'P 1'
#
loop_
_entity.id
_entity.type
_entity.pdbx_description
1 polymer ?
#
loop_
_entity_poly.entity_id
_entity_poly.type
_entity_poly.pdbx_seq_one_letter_code
_entity_poly.pdbx_strand_id
1 'polypeptide(L)'
;MADLLTHALVAFSVLTVGSWRVEWIRKPWIAVGVCGSAIPDLMKIKILVDPETIESYLGLPFTWVTPATLGGVLLLSAVITMGFPRTEWRRAYVALLTGAVLSLVGDWLRAFPDGHSDPWLYPFLLTYRPPTPGLYVTSDPLVLGVVIAVTTCVLLLDRYRF
;
A
#
# COMPACT_ATOMS: atom_id res chain seq x y z
N MET A 1 13.43 -1.74 -6.67
CA MET A 1 12.18 -2.20 -7.30
C MET A 1 11.51 -3.39 -6.60
N ALA A 2 12.14 -4.02 -5.60
CA ALA A 2 11.55 -5.13 -4.83
C ALA A 2 10.37 -4.72 -3.92
N ASP A 3 10.30 -3.46 -3.48
CA ASP A 3 9.25 -2.98 -2.56
C ASP A 3 7.83 -3.29 -2.98
N LEU A 4 7.48 -3.10 -4.25
CA LEU A 4 6.09 -3.28 -4.70
C LEU A 4 5.64 -4.73 -4.52
N LEU A 5 6.54 -5.67 -4.86
CA LEU A 5 6.31 -7.09 -4.66
C LEU A 5 6.26 -7.43 -3.15
N THR A 6 7.16 -6.85 -2.36
CA THR A 6 7.16 -7.03 -0.90
C THR A 6 5.84 -6.58 -0.28
N HIS A 7 5.35 -5.38 -0.63
CA HIS A 7 4.07 -4.86 -0.14
C HIS A 7 2.88 -5.72 -0.57
N ALA A 8 2.87 -6.17 -1.83
CA ALA A 8 1.82 -7.05 -2.34
C ALA A 8 1.80 -8.40 -1.60
N LEU A 9 2.96 -9.00 -1.34
CA LEU A 9 3.10 -10.26 -0.61
C LEU A 9 2.73 -10.11 0.88
N VAL A 10 3.10 -8.99 1.51
CA VAL A 10 2.69 -8.67 2.88
C VAL A 10 1.17 -8.51 2.97
N ALA A 11 0.58 -7.71 2.07
CA ALA A 11 -0.87 -7.54 2.00
C ALA A 11 -1.58 -8.88 1.79
N PHE A 12 -1.09 -9.70 0.87
CA PHE A 12 -1.62 -11.04 0.62
C PHE A 12 -1.55 -11.92 1.88
N SER A 13 -0.41 -11.93 2.57
CA SER A 13 -0.20 -12.77 3.77
C SER A 13 -1.14 -12.36 4.90
N VAL A 14 -1.25 -11.06 5.17
CA VAL A 14 -2.12 -10.52 6.23
C VAL A 14 -3.60 -10.75 5.91
N LEU A 15 -4.02 -10.51 4.66
CA LEU A 15 -5.41 -10.73 4.25
C LEU A 15 -5.79 -12.22 4.25
N THR A 16 -4.86 -13.10 3.86
CA THR A 16 -5.06 -14.56 3.93
C THR A 16 -5.22 -15.01 5.37
N VAL A 17 -4.34 -14.59 6.28
CA VAL A 17 -4.50 -14.88 7.72
C VAL A 17 -5.79 -14.26 8.29
N GLY A 18 -6.14 -13.05 7.85
CA GLY A 18 -7.39 -12.39 8.23
C GLY A 18 -8.63 -13.17 7.79
N SER A 19 -8.58 -13.80 6.61
CA SER A 19 -9.68 -14.64 6.10
C SER A 19 -10.00 -15.83 7.00
N TRP A 20 -9.02 -16.33 7.76
CA TRP A 20 -9.21 -17.43 8.70
C TRP A 20 -10.13 -17.08 9.88
N ARG A 21 -10.28 -15.78 10.17
CA ARG A 21 -11.09 -15.28 11.29
C ARG A 21 -12.33 -14.53 10.82
N VAL A 22 -12.36 -14.12 9.55
CA VAL A 22 -13.36 -13.21 9.00
C VAL A 22 -13.96 -13.81 7.73
N GLU A 23 -15.15 -14.39 7.87
CA GLU A 23 -15.81 -15.20 6.82
C GLU A 23 -16.16 -14.42 5.53
N TRP A 24 -16.27 -13.09 5.60
CA TRP A 24 -16.55 -12.27 4.42
C TRP A 24 -15.31 -12.04 3.54
N ILE A 25 -14.10 -12.19 4.09
CA ILE A 25 -12.84 -12.03 3.34
C ILE A 25 -12.58 -13.30 2.53
N ARG A 26 -13.26 -13.41 1.40
CA ARG A 26 -13.07 -14.50 0.42
C ARG A 26 -11.93 -14.17 -0.54
N LYS A 27 -11.47 -15.18 -1.30
CA LYS A 27 -10.40 -15.03 -2.31
C LYS A 27 -10.50 -13.78 -3.21
N PRO A 28 -11.68 -13.37 -3.72
CA PRO A 28 -11.80 -12.15 -4.51
C PRO A 28 -11.42 -10.88 -3.73
N TRP A 29 -11.77 -10.81 -2.45
CA TRP A 29 -11.48 -9.66 -1.58
C TRP A 29 -10.00 -9.59 -1.17
N ILE A 30 -9.34 -10.74 -1.06
CA ILE A 30 -7.88 -10.79 -0.87
C ILE A 30 -7.19 -10.15 -2.08
N ALA A 31 -7.59 -10.53 -3.30
CA ALA A 31 -7.03 -9.94 -4.52
C ALA A 31 -7.27 -8.42 -4.60
N VAL A 32 -8.48 -7.97 -4.27
CA VAL A 32 -8.80 -6.53 -4.22
C VAL A 32 -7.93 -5.80 -3.19
N GLY A 33 -7.70 -6.38 -2.02
CA GLY A 33 -6.81 -5.78 -1.03
C GLY A 33 -5.35 -5.77 -1.45
N VAL A 34 -4.86 -6.82 -2.10
CA VAL A 34 -3.51 -6.81 -2.71
C VAL A 34 -3.39 -5.72 -3.77
N CYS A 35 -4.41 -5.52 -4.61
CA CYS A 35 -4.42 -4.38 -5.55
C CYS A 35 -4.37 -3.03 -4.81
N GLY A 36 -5.00 -2.93 -3.65
CA GLY A 36 -4.94 -1.75 -2.79
C GLY A 36 -3.52 -1.40 -2.35
N SER A 37 -2.65 -2.39 -2.10
CA SER A 37 -1.27 -2.12 -1.66
C SER A 37 -0.42 -1.40 -2.72
N ALA A 38 -0.83 -1.45 -3.99
CA ALA A 38 -0.17 -0.72 -5.07
C ALA A 38 -0.55 0.78 -5.14
N ILE A 39 -1.57 1.22 -4.39
CA ILE A 39 -2.05 2.61 -4.43
C ILE A 39 -0.97 3.62 -4.01
N PRO A 40 -0.26 3.46 -2.88
CA PRO A 40 0.82 4.38 -2.50
C PRO A 40 1.98 4.38 -3.50
N ASP A 41 2.23 3.21 -4.10
CA ASP A 41 3.27 3.02 -5.10
C ASP A 41 2.99 3.73 -6.43
N LEU A 42 1.77 4.22 -6.69
CA LEU A 42 1.45 5.06 -7.85
C LEU A 42 2.28 6.33 -7.90
N MET A 43 2.81 6.81 -6.78
CA MET A 43 3.76 7.94 -6.75
C MET A 43 4.99 7.68 -7.62
N LYS A 44 5.34 6.43 -7.91
CA LYS A 44 6.45 6.07 -8.83
C LYS A 44 6.19 6.49 -10.28
N ILE A 45 4.96 6.88 -10.65
CA ILE A 45 4.67 7.52 -11.96
C ILE A 45 5.52 8.78 -12.18
N LYS A 46 5.99 9.45 -11.11
CA LYS A 46 6.93 10.58 -11.24
C LYS A 46 8.21 10.26 -12.01
N ILE A 47 8.60 8.98 -12.10
CA ILE A 47 9.76 8.54 -12.89
C ILE A 47 9.46 8.60 -14.40
N LEU A 48 8.20 8.45 -14.79
CA LEU A 48 7.74 8.48 -16.17
C LEU A 48 7.28 9.87 -16.60
N VAL A 49 6.68 10.63 -15.69
CA VAL A 49 6.13 11.96 -15.97
C VAL A 49 6.60 12.95 -14.93
N ASP A 50 7.46 13.86 -15.34
CA ASP A 50 7.91 14.94 -14.48
C ASP A 50 6.73 15.86 -14.11
N PRO A 51 6.58 16.24 -12.84
CA PRO A 51 5.53 17.14 -12.39
C PRO A 51 5.54 18.47 -13.14
N GLU A 52 6.72 18.98 -13.52
CA GLU A 52 6.89 20.21 -14.31
C GLU A 52 6.18 20.15 -15.66
N THR A 53 6.14 18.96 -16.30
CA THR A 53 5.39 18.78 -17.55
C THR A 53 3.89 18.98 -17.29
N ILE A 54 3.37 18.39 -16.21
CA ILE A 54 1.96 18.53 -15.83
C ILE A 54 1.64 19.97 -15.42
N GLU A 55 2.50 20.63 -14.66
CA GLU A 55 2.36 22.04 -14.28
C GLU A 55 2.29 22.95 -15.51
N SER A 56 3.14 22.70 -16.52
CA SER A 56 3.15 23.49 -17.76
C SER A 56 1.86 23.33 -18.59
N TYR A 57 1.20 22.17 -18.51
CA TYR A 57 -0.06 21.91 -19.20
C TYR A 57 -1.30 22.38 -18.42
N LEU A 58 -1.31 22.24 -17.09
CA LEU A 58 -2.45 22.59 -16.24
C LEU A 58 -2.41 24.03 -15.71
N GLY A 59 -1.25 24.69 -15.74
CA GLY A 59 -1.07 26.03 -15.19
C GLY A 59 -1.27 26.13 -13.67
N LEU A 60 -1.24 25.00 -12.96
CA LEU A 60 -1.43 24.89 -11.52
C LEU A 60 -0.22 24.17 -10.89
N PRO A 61 0.20 24.55 -9.67
CA PRO A 61 1.25 23.84 -8.96
C PRO A 61 0.79 22.40 -8.68
N PHE A 62 1.58 21.42 -9.10
CA PHE A 62 1.24 20.01 -9.07
C PHE A 62 2.34 19.19 -8.41
N THR A 63 1.98 18.45 -7.35
CA THR A 63 2.94 17.59 -6.63
C THR A 63 2.47 16.14 -6.56
N TRP A 64 3.36 15.22 -6.89
CA TRP A 64 3.14 13.77 -6.78
C TRP A 64 3.19 13.24 -5.35
N VAL A 65 3.31 14.08 -4.32
CA VAL A 65 3.44 13.64 -2.90
C VAL A 65 2.13 13.01 -2.41
N THR A 66 1.01 13.39 -3.01
CA THR A 66 -0.35 13.07 -2.55
C THR A 66 -0.70 11.57 -2.48
N PRO A 67 -0.35 10.68 -3.45
CA PRO A 67 -0.81 9.28 -3.46
C PRO A 67 -0.24 8.43 -2.32
N ALA A 68 0.96 8.74 -1.84
CA ALA A 68 1.63 8.03 -0.73
C ALA A 68 1.31 8.63 0.65
N THR A 69 0.13 9.26 0.78
CA THR A 69 -0.39 9.80 2.05
C THR A 69 -1.66 9.08 2.45
N LEU A 70 -2.01 9.09 3.74
CA LEU A 70 -3.28 8.58 4.24
C LEU A 70 -4.47 9.21 3.51
N GLY A 71 -4.42 10.53 3.26
CA GLY A 71 -5.43 11.24 2.48
C GLY A 71 -5.55 10.73 1.06
N GLY A 72 -4.41 10.58 0.38
CA GLY A 72 -4.36 10.03 -0.99
C GLY A 72 -4.91 8.61 -1.04
N VAL A 73 -4.51 7.76 -0.09
CA VAL A 73 -5.01 6.38 0.01
C VAL A 73 -6.50 6.33 0.28
N LEU A 74 -7.03 7.15 1.21
CA LEU A 74 -8.46 7.23 1.49
C LEU A 74 -9.24 7.66 0.24
N LEU A 75 -8.79 8.72 -0.44
CA LEU A 75 -9.44 9.25 -1.64
C LEU A 75 -9.38 8.26 -2.80
N LEU A 76 -8.20 7.72 -3.11
CA LEU A 76 -8.02 6.78 -4.23
C LEU A 76 -8.77 5.48 -3.96
N SER A 77 -8.77 4.97 -2.73
CA SER A 77 -9.59 3.81 -2.36
C SER A 77 -11.09 4.08 -2.56
N ALA A 78 -11.56 5.29 -2.21
CA ALA A 78 -12.96 5.68 -2.43
C ALA A 78 -13.30 5.77 -3.92
N VAL A 79 -12.43 6.38 -4.72
CA VAL A 79 -12.61 6.49 -6.18
C VAL A 79 -12.65 5.12 -6.84
N ILE A 80 -11.69 4.23 -6.52
CA ILE A 80 -11.64 2.87 -7.06
C ILE A 80 -12.89 2.08 -6.63
N THR A 81 -13.37 2.27 -5.40
CA THR A 81 -14.59 1.64 -4.89
C THR A 81 -15.82 1.99 -5.74
N MET A 82 -15.89 3.19 -6.33
CA MET A 82 -17.01 3.58 -7.19
C MET A 82 -17.15 2.70 -8.44
N GLY A 83 -16.09 1.99 -8.86
CA GLY A 83 -16.13 1.01 -9.94
C GLY A 83 -16.83 -0.30 -9.58
N PHE A 84 -17.14 -0.53 -8.30
CA PHE A 84 -17.82 -1.74 -7.83
C PHE A 84 -19.34 -1.53 -7.68
N PRO A 85 -20.14 -2.61 -7.66
CA PRO A 85 -21.56 -2.52 -7.33
C PRO A 85 -21.78 -1.91 -5.94
N ARG A 86 -22.80 -1.06 -5.80
CA ARG A 86 -23.13 -0.37 -4.53
C ARG A 86 -23.30 -1.29 -3.33
N THR A 87 -23.82 -2.50 -3.56
CA THR A 87 -23.99 -3.53 -2.52
C THR A 87 -22.67 -3.97 -1.89
N GLU A 88 -21.56 -3.82 -2.61
CA GLU A 88 -20.24 -4.28 -2.22
C GLU A 88 -19.26 -3.14 -1.90
N TRP A 89 -19.69 -1.87 -1.99
CA TRP A 89 -18.83 -0.70 -1.75
C TRP A 89 -18.10 -0.78 -0.41
N ARG A 90 -18.79 -1.18 0.65
CA ARG A 90 -18.17 -1.29 1.98
C ARG A 90 -17.05 -2.33 2.01
N ARG A 91 -17.24 -3.47 1.35
CA ARG A 91 -16.24 -4.54 1.31
C ARG A 91 -15.05 -4.17 0.43
N ALA A 92 -15.32 -3.60 -0.75
CA ALA A 92 -14.30 -3.12 -1.67
C ALA A 92 -13.45 -2.03 -1.03
N TYR A 93 -14.08 -1.04 -0.40
CA TYR A 93 -13.38 0.05 0.28
C TYR A 93 -12.50 -0.46 1.40
N VAL A 94 -13.03 -1.31 2.29
CA VAL A 94 -12.26 -1.88 3.40
C VAL A 94 -11.09 -2.72 2.89
N ALA A 95 -11.29 -3.55 1.86
CA ALA A 95 -10.22 -4.36 1.29
C ALA A 95 -9.10 -3.50 0.69
N LEU A 96 -9.46 -2.54 -0.16
CA LEU A 96 -8.52 -1.60 -0.79
C LEU A 96 -7.75 -0.79 0.26
N LEU A 97 -8.47 -0.23 1.23
CA LEU A 97 -7.89 0.56 2.30
C LEU A 97 -6.92 -0.28 3.14
N THR A 98 -7.28 -1.53 3.47
CA THR A 98 -6.42 -2.40 4.28
C THR A 98 -5.10 -2.66 3.56
N GLY A 99 -5.12 -2.96 2.26
CA GLY A 99 -3.91 -3.16 1.47
C GLY A 99 -3.05 -1.91 1.38
N ALA A 100 -3.67 -0.77 1.11
CA ALA A 100 -2.97 0.50 0.97
C ALA A 100 -2.38 1.02 2.30
N VAL A 101 -3.06 0.77 3.42
CA VAL A 101 -2.53 1.06 4.76
C VAL A 101 -1.36 0.13 5.08
N LEU A 102 -1.42 -1.15 4.73
CA LEU A 102 -0.31 -2.08 4.95
C LEU A 102 0.94 -1.66 4.18
N SER A 103 0.81 -1.16 2.95
CA SER A 103 1.96 -0.63 2.20
C SER A 103 2.48 0.67 2.80
N LEU A 104 1.62 1.60 3.23
CA LEU A 104 2.06 2.81 3.96
C LEU A 104 2.81 2.48 5.25
N VAL A 105 2.36 1.48 6.01
CA VAL A 105 3.04 1.02 7.23
C VAL A 105 4.40 0.38 6.87
N GLY A 106 4.47 -0.38 5.78
CA GLY A 106 5.74 -0.88 5.23
C GLY A 106 6.71 0.25 4.92
N ASP A 107 6.24 1.26 4.18
CA ASP A 107 7.03 2.46 3.86
C ASP A 107 7.48 3.23 5.10
N TRP A 108 6.67 3.27 6.16
CA TRP A 108 7.05 3.89 7.44
C TRP A 108 8.19 3.15 8.15
N LEU A 109 8.24 1.82 8.08
CA LEU A 109 9.26 0.99 8.74
C LEU A 109 10.65 1.09 8.07
N ARG A 110 10.68 1.58 6.83
CA ARG A 110 11.89 1.67 6.00
C ARG A 110 12.90 2.68 6.54
N ALA A 111 14.18 2.40 6.32
CA ALA A 111 15.27 3.32 6.60
C ALA A 111 15.39 4.40 5.52
N PHE A 112 15.28 5.66 5.94
CA PHE A 112 15.57 6.82 5.11
C PHE A 112 16.92 7.43 5.55
N PRO A 113 17.76 7.91 4.61
CA PRO A 113 19.05 8.54 4.93
C PRO A 113 18.92 9.75 5.88
N ASP A 114 17.76 10.41 5.85
CA ASP A 114 17.46 11.60 6.66
C ASP A 114 16.84 11.26 8.04
N GLY A 115 16.63 9.97 8.35
CA GLY A 115 16.03 9.49 9.61
C GLY A 115 14.55 9.83 9.81
N HIS A 116 13.90 10.44 8.81
CA HIS A 116 12.51 10.87 8.83
C HIS A 116 11.77 10.28 7.63
N SER A 117 10.55 9.76 7.85
CA SER A 117 9.71 9.28 6.75
C SER A 117 9.07 10.46 6.02
N ASP A 118 8.70 10.25 4.76
CA ASP A 118 7.78 11.15 4.06
C ASP A 118 6.49 11.38 4.88
N PRO A 119 5.78 12.51 4.72
CA PRO A 119 4.62 12.88 5.52
C PRO A 119 3.37 12.03 5.19
N TRP A 120 3.42 10.74 5.50
CA TRP A 120 2.37 9.75 5.23
C TRP A 120 1.07 10.04 6.00
N LEU A 121 1.12 10.81 7.09
CA LEU A 121 -0.04 11.18 7.91
C LEU A 121 -0.86 12.36 7.36
N TYR A 122 -0.47 12.95 6.24
CA TYR A 122 -1.26 13.98 5.57
C TYR A 122 -2.64 13.42 5.17
N PRO A 123 -3.77 14.10 5.46
CA PRO A 123 -3.91 15.51 5.84
C PRO A 123 -4.13 15.73 7.35
N PHE A 124 -4.07 14.69 8.18
CA PHE A 124 -4.35 14.81 9.62
C PHE A 124 -3.20 15.50 10.37
N LEU A 125 -1.97 15.30 9.90
CA LEU A 125 -0.77 15.98 10.41
C LEU A 125 -0.02 16.62 9.23
N LEU A 126 -0.41 17.84 8.88
CA LEU A 126 0.02 18.56 7.66
C LEU A 126 1.55 18.62 7.44
N THR A 127 2.34 18.59 8.51
CA THR A 127 3.80 18.83 8.43
C THR A 127 4.62 17.88 9.30
N TYR A 128 4.00 16.91 9.97
CA TYR A 128 4.72 16.01 10.86
C TYR A 128 5.38 14.88 10.07
N ARG A 129 6.72 14.88 10.06
CA ARG A 129 7.52 13.76 9.58
C ARG A 129 7.89 12.88 10.78
N PRO A 130 7.25 11.73 10.98
CA PRO A 130 7.62 10.87 12.09
C PRO A 130 9.04 10.31 11.87
N PRO A 131 9.78 10.06 12.96
CA PRO A 131 11.07 9.41 12.87
C PRO A 131 10.90 7.99 12.33
N THR A 132 11.77 7.60 11.39
CA THR A 132 11.77 6.23 10.83
C THR A 132 12.52 5.30 11.77
N PRO A 133 11.98 4.11 12.09
CA PRO A 133 12.68 3.14 12.92
C PRO A 133 13.89 2.50 12.22
N GLY A 134 14.02 2.66 10.89
CA GLY A 134 15.24 2.27 10.18
C GLY A 134 15.43 0.76 10.03
N LEU A 135 14.35 -0.01 10.04
CA LEU A 135 14.40 -1.48 10.18
C LEU A 135 14.93 -2.19 8.93
N TYR A 136 14.75 -1.61 7.74
CA TYR A 136 15.30 -2.20 6.52
C TYR A 136 15.55 -1.17 5.41
N VAL A 137 16.52 -1.48 4.55
CA VAL A 137 16.84 -0.70 3.34
C VAL A 137 16.11 -1.33 2.15
N THR A 138 15.44 -0.50 1.36
CA THR A 138 14.75 -0.82 0.09
C THR A 138 15.43 -1.81 -0.86
N SER A 139 16.77 -1.77 -0.84
CA SER A 139 17.63 -2.48 -1.78
C SER A 139 18.11 -3.81 -1.21
N ASP A 140 17.71 -4.16 0.01
CA ASP A 140 18.14 -5.39 0.66
C ASP A 140 17.31 -6.59 0.15
N PRO A 141 17.94 -7.51 -0.61
CA PRO A 141 17.26 -8.70 -1.10
C PRO A 141 16.84 -9.66 0.02
N LEU A 142 17.40 -9.55 1.23
CA LEU A 142 17.05 -10.39 2.37
C LEU A 142 15.61 -10.17 2.82
N VAL A 143 15.14 -8.92 2.79
CA VAL A 143 13.75 -8.57 3.16
C VAL A 143 12.77 -9.27 2.22
N LEU A 144 13.04 -9.22 0.92
CA LEU A 144 12.23 -9.91 -0.08
C LEU A 144 12.24 -11.44 0.16
N GLY A 145 13.41 -12.01 0.45
CA GLY A 145 13.54 -13.44 0.76
C GLY A 145 12.72 -13.87 1.98
N VAL A 146 12.78 -13.10 3.07
CA VAL A 146 11.98 -13.34 4.29
C VAL A 146 10.49 -13.25 3.99
N VAL A 147 10.06 -12.22 3.24
CA VAL A 147 8.65 -12.06 2.88
C VAL A 147 8.16 -13.20 2.01
N ILE A 148 8.94 -13.64 1.02
CA ILE A 148 8.62 -14.84 0.21
C ILE A 148 8.47 -16.08 1.10
N ALA A 149 9.40 -16.30 2.04
CA ALA A 149 9.35 -17.44 2.95
C ALA A 149 8.08 -17.40 3.82
N VAL A 150 7.75 -16.24 4.40
CA VAL A 150 6.53 -16.06 5.21
C VAL A 150 5.29 -16.28 4.37
N THR A 151 5.20 -15.69 3.18
CA THR A 151 4.05 -15.87 2.28
C THR A 151 3.90 -17.33 1.85
N THR A 152 5.01 -18.04 1.60
CA THR A 152 4.98 -19.46 1.28
C THR A 152 4.45 -20.28 2.46
N CYS A 153 4.89 -20.00 3.68
CA CYS A 153 4.36 -20.65 4.88
C CYS A 153 2.87 -20.39 5.06
N VAL A 154 2.41 -19.15 4.86
CA VAL A 154 0.98 -18.80 4.95
C VAL A 154 0.18 -19.55 3.89
N LEU A 155 0.67 -19.61 2.64
CA LEU A 155 0.04 -20.36 1.56
C LEU A 155 -0.08 -21.86 1.86
N LEU A 156 0.97 -22.45 2.44
CA LEU A 156 0.95 -23.85 2.85
C LEU A 156 -0.07 -24.07 3.96
N LEU A 157 -0.05 -23.25 5.00
CA LEU A 157 -1.01 -23.35 6.11
C LEU A 157 -2.46 -23.17 5.64
N ASP A 158 -2.72 -22.23 4.73
CA ASP A 158 -4.03 -22.02 4.13
C ASP A 158 -4.50 -23.26 3.35
N ARG A 159 -3.58 -23.89 2.59
CA ARG A 159 -3.85 -25.13 1.86
C ARG A 159 -4.13 -26.34 2.76
N TYR A 160 -3.53 -26.43 3.95
CA TYR A 160 -3.77 -27.56 4.86
C TYR A 160 -5.06 -27.40 5.68
N ARG A 161 -5.68 -26.22 5.69
CA ARG A 161 -6.92 -25.96 6.44
C ARG A 161 -8.19 -26.14 5.60
N PHE A 162 -8.07 -26.28 4.28
CA PHE A 162 -9.18 -26.47 3.33
C PHE A 162 -9.10 -27.82 2.62
#